data_AF-A0A7V9WKM1-F1
#
_entry.id   AF-A0A7V9WKM1-F1
#
_cell.length_a   1.000
_cell.length_b   1.000
_cell.length_c   1.000
_cell.angle_alpha   90.00
_cell.angle_beta   90.00
_cell.angle_gamma   90.00
#
_symmetry.space_group_name_H-M   'P 1'
#
loop_
_entity.id
_entity.type
_entity.pdbx_description
1 polymer ?
#
loop_
_entity_poly.entity_id
_entity_poly.type
_entity_poly.pdbx_seq_one_letter_code
_entity_poly.pdbx_strand_id
1 'polypeptide(L)'
;MRFGDFLRTAVLLFGAAGTALAIAAIAGASRDDDTLALTVAVAWWAVAAAAGLWLGRRMQPSPGIARLLAGARSTNTLPELEPGNVIFNRLWPLGLFTLAAGAVAFLVPPVPAIAAGYAIAVSLTWRKQASAVQAIEERDGVQFHFDKSPPFGAPKLVRTPGLRKLELSGAQGSEVIP
;
A
#
# COMPACT_ATOMS: atom_id res chain seq x y z
N MET A 1 -6.17 4.70 11.31
CA MET A 1 -5.70 3.36 10.90
C MET A 1 -4.19 3.30 11.11
N ARG A 2 -3.63 2.15 11.50
CA ARG A 2 -2.16 1.97 11.57
C ARG A 2 -1.54 2.07 10.18
N PHE A 3 -0.36 2.67 10.08
CA PHE A 3 0.33 2.87 8.81
C PHE A 3 0.77 1.54 8.16
N GLY A 4 1.26 0.59 8.97
CA GLY A 4 1.61 -0.75 8.49
C GLY A 4 0.42 -1.50 7.87
N ASP A 5 -0.75 -1.44 8.50
CA ASP A 5 -1.97 -2.06 7.99
C ASP A 5 -2.42 -1.42 6.67
N PHE A 6 -2.31 -0.10 6.56
CA PHE A 6 -2.62 0.60 5.31
C PHE A 6 -1.70 0.16 4.17
N LEU A 7 -0.39 0.03 4.42
CA LEU A 7 0.55 -0.45 3.41
C LEU A 7 0.21 -1.87 2.96
N ARG A 8 -0.18 -2.75 3.88
CA ARG A 8 -0.62 -4.11 3.55
C ARG A 8 -1.89 -4.09 2.70
N THR A 9 -2.88 -3.30 3.09
CA THR A 9 -4.13 -3.15 2.33
C THR A 9 -3.88 -2.57 0.94
N ALA A 10 -3.00 -1.57 0.81
CA ALA A 10 -2.63 -1.01 -0.47
C ALA A 10 -1.99 -2.07 -1.38
N VAL A 11 -1.03 -2.85 -0.88
CA VAL A 11 -0.40 -3.95 -1.65
C VAL A 11 -1.44 -4.97 -2.12
N LEU A 12 -2.37 -5.37 -1.26
CA LEU A 12 -3.45 -6.29 -1.61
C LEU A 12 -4.38 -5.70 -2.67
N LEU A 13 -4.73 -4.42 -2.57
CA LEU A 13 -5.57 -3.74 -3.55
C LEU A 13 -4.88 -3.58 -4.91
N PHE A 14 -3.58 -3.28 -4.96
CA PHE A 14 -2.82 -3.28 -6.21
C PHE A 14 -2.78 -4.68 -6.84
N GLY A 15 -2.56 -5.72 -6.04
CA GLY A 15 -2.62 -7.10 -6.52
C GLY A 15 -4.00 -7.46 -7.09
N ALA A 16 -5.07 -7.13 -6.36
CA ALA A 16 -6.45 -7.37 -6.81
C ALA A 16 -6.79 -6.59 -8.09
N ALA A 17 -6.39 -5.32 -8.19
CA ALA A 17 -6.55 -4.51 -9.39
C ALA A 17 -5.80 -5.12 -10.58
N GLY A 18 -4.55 -5.55 -10.37
CA GLY A 18 -3.76 -6.24 -11.39
C GLY A 18 -4.45 -7.51 -11.90
N THR A 19 -4.98 -8.34 -10.99
CA THR A 19 -5.74 -9.54 -11.34
C THR A 19 -7.01 -9.22 -12.11
N ALA A 20 -7.80 -8.24 -11.66
CA ALA A 20 -9.02 -7.84 -12.35
C ALA A 20 -8.76 -7.34 -13.78
N LEU A 21 -7.71 -6.53 -13.97
CA LEU A 21 -7.29 -6.04 -15.28
C LEU A 21 -6.74 -7.15 -16.17
N ALA A 22 -6.04 -8.14 -15.61
CA ALA A 22 -5.58 -9.31 -16.34
C ALA A 22 -6.77 -10.14 -16.85
N ILE A 23 -7.80 -10.35 -16.01
CA ILE A 23 -9.04 -11.02 -16.42
C ILE A 23 -9.72 -10.25 -17.54
N ALA A 24 -9.83 -8.93 -17.43
CA ALA A 24 -10.41 -8.09 -18.48
C ALA A 24 -9.62 -8.17 -19.80
N ALA A 25 -8.29 -8.17 -19.72
CA ALA A 25 -7.42 -8.32 -20.88
C ALA A 25 -7.61 -9.67 -21.58
N ILE A 26 -7.68 -10.76 -20.81
CA ILE A 26 -7.90 -12.11 -21.35
C ILE A 26 -9.28 -12.20 -22.00
N ALA A 27 -10.32 -11.72 -21.33
CA ALA A 27 -11.68 -11.72 -21.88
C ALA A 27 -11.79 -10.89 -23.17
N GLY A 28 -11.03 -9.80 -23.29
CA GLY A 28 -10.94 -9.01 -24.52
C GLY A 28 -10.26 -9.80 -25.64
N ALA A 29 -9.03 -10.26 -25.42
CA ALA A 29 -8.25 -10.94 -26.46
C ALA A 29 -8.87 -12.28 -26.91
N SER A 30 -9.56 -13.00 -26.02
CA SER A 30 -10.29 -14.23 -26.37
C SER A 30 -11.49 -14.00 -27.30
N ARG A 31 -12.05 -12.78 -27.36
CA ARG A 31 -13.12 -12.46 -28.33
C ARG A 31 -12.58 -12.27 -29.75
N ASP A 32 -11.35 -11.79 -29.86
CA ASP A 32 -10.69 -11.46 -31.12
C ASP A 32 -9.76 -12.59 -31.63
N ASP A 33 -9.71 -13.72 -30.90
CA ASP A 33 -8.82 -14.87 -31.13
C ASP A 33 -7.32 -14.49 -31.22
N ASP A 34 -6.95 -13.38 -30.56
CA ASP A 34 -5.62 -12.78 -30.65
C ASP A 34 -4.62 -13.45 -29.70
N THR A 35 -4.12 -14.60 -30.15
CA THR A 35 -3.13 -15.40 -29.42
C THR A 35 -1.81 -14.65 -29.23
N LEU A 36 -1.44 -13.76 -30.17
CA LEU A 36 -0.20 -13.00 -30.09
C LEU A 36 -0.30 -11.96 -28.97
N ALA A 37 -1.40 -11.23 -28.88
CA ALA A 37 -1.63 -10.27 -27.80
C ALA A 37 -1.62 -10.96 -26.42
N LEU A 38 -2.24 -12.14 -26.29
CA LEU A 38 -2.20 -12.93 -25.05
C LEU A 38 -0.78 -13.33 -24.67
N THR A 39 0.00 -13.81 -25.64
CA THR A 39 1.40 -14.23 -25.42
C THR A 39 2.26 -13.06 -24.96
N VAL A 40 2.13 -11.90 -25.62
CA VAL A 40 2.85 -10.67 -25.25
C VAL A 40 2.42 -10.17 -23.87
N ALA A 41 1.13 -10.23 -23.53
CA ALA A 41 0.61 -9.85 -22.22
C ALA A 41 1.18 -10.73 -21.10
N VAL A 42 1.18 -12.05 -21.28
CA VAL A 42 1.75 -12.99 -20.29
C VAL A 42 3.25 -12.76 -20.13
N ALA A 43 3.99 -12.57 -21.24
CA ALA A 43 5.41 -12.24 -21.18
C ALA A 43 5.65 -10.93 -20.42
N TRP A 44 4.85 -9.91 -20.68
CA TRP A 44 4.91 -8.63 -19.97
C TRP A 44 4.64 -8.79 -18.47
N TRP A 45 3.62 -9.55 -18.07
CA TRP A 45 3.31 -9.81 -16.67
C TRP A 45 4.43 -10.58 -15.96
N ALA A 46 5.06 -11.53 -16.63
CA ALA A 46 6.21 -12.25 -16.10
C ALA A 46 7.41 -11.30 -15.88
N VAL A 47 7.70 -10.41 -16.84
CA VAL A 47 8.75 -9.39 -16.70
C VAL A 47 8.43 -8.43 -15.56
N ALA A 48 7.18 -7.94 -15.48
CA ALA A 48 6.73 -7.06 -14.42
C ALA A 48 6.84 -7.72 -13.03
N ALA A 49 6.47 -9.00 -12.93
CA ALA A 49 6.58 -9.77 -11.70
C ALA A 49 8.04 -9.96 -11.28
N ALA A 50 8.92 -10.35 -12.22
CA ALA A 50 10.35 -10.50 -11.97
C ALA A 50 10.98 -9.17 -11.52
N ALA A 51 10.68 -8.07 -12.23
CA ALA A 51 11.15 -6.74 -11.89
C ALA A 51 10.67 -6.30 -10.49
N GLY A 52 9.37 -6.45 -10.20
CA GLY A 52 8.81 -6.10 -8.89
C GLY A 52 9.38 -6.96 -7.75
N LEU A 53 9.62 -8.25 -7.99
CA LEU A 53 10.28 -9.13 -7.04
C LEU A 53 11.71 -8.67 -6.75
N TRP A 54 12.45 -8.32 -7.80
CA TRP A 54 13.85 -7.87 -7.72
C TRP A 54 14.00 -6.49 -7.06
N LEU A 55 13.15 -5.52 -7.42
CA LEU A 55 13.13 -4.18 -6.84
C LEU A 55 12.70 -4.23 -5.36
N GLY A 56 11.64 -4.99 -5.04
CA GLY A 56 11.12 -5.15 -3.68
C GLY A 56 11.92 -6.08 -2.78
N ARG A 57 13.13 -6.53 -3.18
CA ARG A 57 13.93 -7.47 -2.40
C ARG A 57 14.46 -6.87 -1.08
N ARG A 58 14.69 -5.55 -1.05
CA ARG A 58 15.26 -4.83 0.09
C ARG A 58 14.21 -4.62 1.20
N MET A 59 14.59 -4.88 2.45
CA MET A 59 13.79 -4.58 3.64
C MET A 59 14.13 -3.19 4.19
N GLN A 60 13.88 -2.17 3.36
CA GLN A 60 14.10 -0.78 3.74
C GLN A 60 12.88 0.05 3.34
N PRO A 61 12.42 0.98 4.20
CA PRO A 61 11.39 1.93 3.80
C PRO A 61 11.87 2.71 2.57
N SER A 62 10.96 2.94 1.62
CA SER A 62 11.26 3.82 0.49
C SER A 62 11.62 5.23 1.00
N PRO A 63 12.42 6.03 0.26
CA PRO A 63 12.79 7.38 0.70
C PRO A 63 11.58 8.27 1.03
N GLY A 64 10.46 8.09 0.32
CA GLY A 64 9.20 8.78 0.62
C GLY A 64 8.61 8.36 1.96
N ILE A 65 8.56 7.07 2.25
CA ILE A 65 8.06 6.54 3.53
C ILE A 65 8.98 6.96 4.68
N ALA A 66 10.30 6.88 4.50
CA ALA A 66 11.26 7.30 5.50
C ALA A 66 11.07 8.78 5.90
N ARG A 67 10.84 9.67 4.91
CA ARG A 67 10.51 11.08 5.17
C ARG A 67 9.19 11.26 5.91
N LEU A 68 8.16 10.48 5.56
CA LEU A 68 6.87 10.52 6.25
C LEU A 68 6.98 10.08 7.71
N LEU A 69 7.75 9.02 7.98
CA LEU A 69 8.02 8.54 9.35
C LEU A 69 8.80 9.58 10.15
N ALA A 70 9.83 10.19 9.55
CA ALA A 70 10.63 11.23 10.19
C ALA A 70 9.81 12.49 10.53
N GLY A 71 8.81 12.81 9.71
CA GLY A 71 7.88 13.92 9.94
C GLY A 71 6.75 13.62 10.93
N ALA A 72 6.71 12.44 11.54
CA ALA A 72 5.60 12.04 12.40
C ALA A 72 5.60 12.81 13.74
N ARG A 73 4.47 13.43 14.08
CA ARG A 73 4.30 14.16 15.35
C ARG A 73 4.09 13.19 16.51
N SER A 74 4.74 13.41 17.65
CA SER A 74 4.48 12.62 18.86
C SER A 74 3.16 13.03 19.52
N THR A 75 2.32 12.08 19.87
CA THR A 75 1.10 12.31 20.67
C THR A 75 0.87 11.17 21.65
N ASN A 76 0.29 11.48 22.80
CA ASN A 76 -0.11 10.50 23.82
C ASN A 76 -1.59 10.11 23.72
N THR A 77 -2.35 10.78 22.86
CA THR A 77 -3.75 10.47 22.60
C THR A 77 -3.87 9.62 21.34
N LEU A 78 -4.72 8.59 21.39
CA LEU A 78 -5.08 7.82 20.21
C LEU A 78 -5.93 8.72 19.28
N PRO A 79 -5.54 8.90 18.01
CA PRO A 79 -6.35 9.67 17.06
C PRO A 79 -7.71 9.02 16.85
N GLU A 80 -8.73 9.81 16.53
CA GLU A 80 -10.01 9.27 16.03
C GLU A 80 -9.79 8.61 14.67
N LEU A 81 -10.16 7.34 14.56
CA LEU A 81 -9.84 6.48 13.41
C LEU A 81 -11.08 6.28 12.55
N GLU A 82 -11.08 6.86 11.34
CA GLU A 82 -12.03 6.48 10.27
C GLU A 82 -11.27 5.66 9.20
N PRO A 83 -11.06 4.35 9.41
CA PRO A 83 -10.20 3.55 8.54
C PRO A 83 -10.72 3.50 7.09
N GLY A 84 -12.04 3.44 6.89
CA GLY A 84 -12.67 3.46 5.58
C GLY A 84 -12.36 4.75 4.81
N ASN A 85 -12.47 5.89 5.48
CA ASN A 85 -12.19 7.19 4.88
C ASN A 85 -10.72 7.32 4.51
N VAL A 86 -9.79 6.87 5.36
CA VAL A 86 -8.35 6.90 5.03
C VAL A 86 -8.04 6.06 3.79
N ILE A 87 -8.58 4.84 3.69
CA ILE A 87 -8.37 3.97 2.54
C ILE A 87 -8.94 4.60 1.26
N PHE A 88 -10.21 5.02 1.30
CA PHE A 88 -10.87 5.62 0.14
C PHE A 88 -10.15 6.88 -0.32
N ASN A 89 -9.83 7.78 0.61
CA ASN A 89 -9.24 9.07 0.32
C ASN A 89 -7.81 8.99 -0.22
N ARG A 90 -7.10 7.89 0.06
CA ARG A 90 -5.71 7.69 -0.39
C ARG A 90 -5.58 6.76 -1.59
N LEU A 91 -6.50 5.81 -1.73
CA LEU A 91 -6.45 4.80 -2.79
C LEU A 91 -7.53 4.99 -3.86
N TRP A 92 -8.36 6.04 -3.78
CA TRP A 92 -9.27 6.40 -4.88
C TRP A 92 -8.55 6.54 -6.24
N PRO A 93 -7.29 7.02 -6.37
CA PRO A 93 -6.65 7.10 -7.67
C PRO A 93 -6.39 5.71 -8.26
N LEU A 94 -6.16 4.69 -7.41
CA LEU A 94 -6.03 3.30 -7.84
C LEU A 94 -7.38 2.77 -8.32
N GLY A 95 -8.47 3.06 -7.59
CA GLY A 95 -9.82 2.71 -8.02
C GLY A 95 -10.16 3.33 -9.37
N LEU A 96 -9.94 4.65 -9.51
CA LEU A 96 -10.15 5.37 -10.77
C LEU A 96 -9.28 4.82 -11.89
N PHE A 97 -7.99 4.56 -11.63
CA PHE A 97 -7.08 3.96 -12.61
C PHE A 97 -7.59 2.60 -13.09
N THR A 98 -8.03 1.75 -12.18
CA THR A 98 -8.53 0.41 -12.49
C THR A 98 -9.80 0.49 -13.34
N LEU A 99 -10.74 1.35 -12.95
CA LEU A 99 -11.99 1.56 -13.69
C LEU A 99 -11.73 2.19 -15.07
N ALA A 100 -10.85 3.19 -15.15
CA ALA A 100 -10.49 3.84 -16.40
C ALA A 100 -9.78 2.87 -17.35
N ALA A 101 -8.80 2.10 -16.88
CA ALA A 101 -8.11 1.10 -17.69
C ALA A 101 -9.09 0.01 -18.17
N GLY A 102 -9.99 -0.45 -17.30
CA GLY A 102 -11.05 -1.38 -17.66
C GLY A 102 -12.05 -0.81 -18.68
N ALA A 103 -12.41 0.46 -18.57
CA ALA A 103 -13.29 1.12 -19.55
C ALA A 103 -12.59 1.36 -20.89
N VAL A 104 -11.30 1.68 -20.88
CA VAL A 104 -10.51 1.85 -22.11
C VAL A 104 -10.33 0.50 -22.84
N ALA A 105 -10.51 -0.64 -22.17
CA ALA A 105 -10.50 -1.95 -22.81
C ALA A 105 -11.42 -2.06 -24.04
N PHE A 106 -12.57 -1.38 -24.01
CA PHE A 106 -13.54 -1.39 -25.11
C PHE A 106 -13.07 -0.60 -26.35
N LEU A 107 -12.10 0.30 -26.17
CA LEU A 107 -11.57 1.16 -27.23
C LEU A 107 -10.19 0.68 -27.69
N VAL A 108 -9.36 0.23 -26.75
CA VAL A 108 -7.96 -0.15 -26.96
C VAL A 108 -7.69 -1.44 -26.16
N PRO A 109 -7.91 -2.63 -26.76
CA PRO A 109 -7.80 -3.93 -26.08
C PRO A 109 -6.47 -4.19 -25.33
N PRO A 110 -5.30 -3.69 -25.78
CA PRO A 110 -4.04 -3.88 -25.04
C PRO A 110 -3.92 -3.13 -23.71
N VAL A 111 -4.75 -2.09 -23.47
CA VAL A 111 -4.56 -1.19 -22.31
C VAL A 111 -4.70 -1.90 -20.96
N PRO A 112 -5.74 -2.73 -20.71
CA PRO A 112 -5.83 -3.51 -19.48
C PRO A 112 -4.63 -4.43 -19.25
N ALA A 113 -4.06 -5.02 -20.31
CA ALA A 113 -2.90 -5.91 -20.18
C ALA A 113 -1.66 -5.17 -19.66
N ILE A 114 -1.40 -3.97 -20.19
CA ILE A 114 -0.28 -3.12 -19.74
C ILE A 114 -0.52 -2.66 -18.29
N ALA A 115 -1.74 -2.19 -18.01
CA ALA A 115 -2.14 -1.71 -16.69
C ALA A 115 -2.07 -2.80 -15.61
N ALA A 116 -2.45 -4.04 -15.95
CA ALA A 116 -2.30 -5.21 -15.09
C ALA A 116 -0.83 -5.45 -14.70
N GLY A 117 0.07 -5.45 -15.68
CA GLY A 117 1.50 -5.61 -15.44
C GLY A 117 2.07 -4.53 -14.50
N TYR A 118 1.66 -3.27 -14.70
CA TYR A 118 2.06 -2.19 -13.80
C TYR A 118 1.58 -2.41 -12.36
N ALA A 119 0.31 -2.78 -12.16
CA ALA A 119 -0.25 -3.04 -10.84
C ALA A 119 0.45 -4.23 -10.14
N ILE A 120 0.77 -5.29 -10.89
CA ILE A 120 1.57 -6.44 -10.42
C ILE A 120 2.96 -5.96 -9.98
N ALA A 121 3.68 -5.21 -10.81
CA ALA A 121 5.01 -4.72 -10.47
C ALA A 121 5.00 -3.86 -9.19
N VAL A 122 4.04 -2.94 -9.06
CA VAL A 122 3.91 -2.06 -7.88
C VAL A 122 3.62 -2.87 -6.62
N SER A 123 2.65 -3.79 -6.66
CA SER A 123 2.29 -4.63 -5.50
C SER A 123 3.51 -5.42 -4.99
N LEU A 124 4.28 -6.01 -5.91
CA LEU A 124 5.46 -6.79 -5.57
C LEU A 124 6.60 -5.91 -5.08
N THR A 125 6.80 -4.74 -5.67
CA THR A 125 7.84 -3.79 -5.24
C THR A 125 7.60 -3.34 -3.79
N TRP A 126 6.33 -3.13 -3.41
CA TRP A 126 5.99 -2.62 -2.08
C TRP A 126 5.66 -3.69 -1.03
N ARG A 127 5.71 -4.99 -1.39
CA ARG A 127 5.33 -6.11 -0.51
C ARG A 127 6.05 -6.15 0.84
N LYS A 128 7.27 -5.61 0.94
CA LYS A 128 8.08 -5.58 2.17
C LYS A 128 8.02 -4.24 2.93
N GLN A 129 7.28 -3.24 2.45
CA GLN A 129 7.24 -1.93 3.10
C GLN A 129 6.54 -2.00 4.46
N ALA A 130 5.44 -2.74 4.55
CA ALA A 130 4.73 -2.94 5.82
C ALA A 130 5.62 -3.60 6.89
N SER A 131 6.38 -4.64 6.53
CA SER A 131 7.29 -5.32 7.48
C SER A 131 8.50 -4.45 7.83
N ALA A 132 9.01 -3.64 6.90
CA ALA A 132 10.07 -2.68 7.20
C ALA A 132 9.62 -1.61 8.20
N VAL A 133 8.39 -1.10 8.10
CA VAL A 133 7.81 -0.17 9.07
C VAL A 133 7.62 -0.86 10.41
N GLN A 134 7.08 -2.09 10.41
CA GLN A 134 6.88 -2.87 11.64
C GLN A 134 8.20 -3.09 12.40
N ALA A 135 9.29 -3.39 11.70
CA ALA A 135 10.61 -3.54 12.32
C ALA A 135 11.08 -2.23 13.00
N ILE A 136 10.75 -1.06 12.45
CA ILE A 136 11.04 0.24 13.06
C ILE A 136 10.16 0.48 14.29
N GLU A 137 8.86 0.18 14.18
CA GLU A 137 7.91 0.27 15.29
C GLU A 137 8.34 -0.60 16.48
N GLU A 138 8.76 -1.83 16.23
CA GLU A 138 9.25 -2.78 17.24
C GLU A 138 10.58 -2.32 17.86
N ARG A 139 11.53 -1.84 17.04
CA ARG A 139 12.82 -1.32 17.50
C ARG A 139 12.66 -0.07 18.37
N ASP A 140 11.82 0.86 17.95
CA ASP A 140 11.68 2.18 18.59
C ASP A 140 10.56 2.21 19.66
N GLY A 141 9.84 1.09 19.82
CA GLY A 141 8.76 0.90 20.79
C GLY A 141 7.57 1.85 20.55
N VAL A 142 7.26 2.13 19.28
CA VAL A 142 6.26 3.14 18.88
C VAL A 142 5.32 2.59 17.82
N GLN A 143 4.17 3.24 17.63
CA GLN A 143 3.24 2.91 16.58
C GLN A 143 2.96 4.15 15.73
N PHE A 144 2.92 3.98 14.41
CA PHE A 144 2.57 5.04 13.47
C PHE A 144 1.11 4.92 13.05
N HIS A 145 0.35 6.00 13.27
CA HIS A 145 -1.04 6.11 12.87
C HIS A 145 -1.21 7.26 11.90
N PHE A 146 -2.18 7.15 10.99
CA PHE A 146 -2.59 8.29 10.17
C PHE A 146 -3.27 9.37 11.02
N ASP A 147 -2.90 10.62 10.77
CA ASP A 147 -3.59 11.79 11.29
C ASP A 147 -4.71 12.23 10.34
N LYS A 148 -5.68 13.02 10.85
CA LYS A 148 -6.70 13.66 10.02
C LYS A 148 -6.01 14.56 9.00
N SER A 149 -6.07 14.15 7.73
CA SER A 149 -5.45 14.85 6.61
C SER A 149 -6.42 14.92 5.43
N PRO A 150 -6.52 16.06 4.74
CA PRO A 150 -7.44 16.23 3.63
C PRO A 150 -7.07 15.34 2.42
N PRO A 151 -8.03 15.06 1.51
CA PRO A 151 -7.86 14.24 0.30
C PRO A 151 -6.62 14.52 -0.51
N PHE A 152 -6.42 15.80 -0.82
CA PHE A 152 -5.35 16.27 -1.69
C PHE A 152 -4.13 16.73 -0.90
N GLY A 153 -4.15 16.64 0.43
CA GLY A 153 -3.03 17.03 1.29
C GLY A 153 -2.04 15.89 1.48
N ALA A 154 -0.76 16.23 1.72
CA ALA A 154 0.26 15.25 2.07
C ALA A 154 -0.19 14.42 3.28
N PRO A 155 0.00 13.09 3.26
CA PRO A 155 -0.33 12.25 4.41
C PRO A 155 0.52 12.65 5.61
N LYS A 156 -0.12 12.83 6.75
CA LYS A 156 0.55 13.08 8.03
C LYS A 156 0.41 11.87 8.93
N LEU A 157 1.51 11.57 9.61
CA LEU A 157 1.57 10.48 10.58
C LEU A 157 1.72 11.05 11.98
N VAL A 158 1.15 10.35 12.95
CA VAL A 158 1.39 10.57 14.37
C VAL A 158 2.02 9.32 14.96
N ARG A 159 2.97 9.55 15.86
CA ARG A 159 3.71 8.54 16.61
C ARG A 159 3.11 8.46 18.01
N THR A 160 2.63 7.28 18.37
CA THR A 160 2.14 6.99 19.73
C THR A 160 3.08 6.00 20.43
N PRO A 161 3.18 6.03 21.78
CA PRO A 161 3.91 5.01 22.52
C PRO A 161 3.32 3.61 22.24
N GLY A 162 4.18 2.59 22.08
CA GLY A 162 3.73 1.20 22.03
C GLY A 162 3.23 0.73 23.40
N LEU A 163 2.32 -0.26 23.42
CA LEU A 163 1.70 -0.77 24.66
C LEU A 163 2.72 -1.15 25.75
N ARG A 164 3.88 -1.70 25.36
CA ARG A 164 4.95 -2.11 26.30
C ARG A 164 5.55 -0.95 27.11
N LYS A 165 5.45 0.30 26.62
CA LYS A 165 5.88 1.50 27.37
C LYS A 165 4.84 1.99 28.38
N LEU A 166 3.55 1.72 28.15
CA LEU A 166 2.48 2.15 29.05
C LEU A 166 2.50 1.35 30.36
N GLU A 167 2.83 0.04 30.30
CA GLU A 167 2.98 -0.82 31.48
C GLU A 167 4.12 -0.34 32.39
N LEU A 168 5.28 0.03 31.82
CA LEU A 168 6.42 0.53 32.58
C LEU A 168 6.17 1.91 33.21
N SER A 169 5.44 2.79 32.51
CA SER A 169 5.10 4.13 33.04
C SER A 169 3.97 4.09 34.08
N GLY A 170 3.06 3.11 33.98
CA GLY A 170 2.02 2.87 34.98
C GLY A 170 2.57 2.26 36.27
N ALA A 171 3.56 1.36 36.17
CA ALA A 171 4.22 0.75 37.33
C ALA A 171 5.10 1.74 38.12
N GLN A 172 5.76 2.69 37.45
CA GLN A 172 6.54 3.74 38.13
C GLN A 172 5.68 4.83 38.79
N GLY A 173 4.41 4.97 38.40
CA GLY A 173 3.49 5.95 38.97
C GLY A 173 2.88 5.56 40.31
N SER A 174 2.97 4.28 40.70
CA SER A 174 2.39 3.76 41.95
C SER A 174 3.37 3.67 43.12
N GLU A 175 4.65 4.00 42.92
CA GLU A 175 5.71 3.85 43.96
C GLU A 175 6.08 5.17 44.66
N VAL A 176 5.32 6.24 44.43
CA VAL A 176 5.55 7.55 45.08
C VAL A 176 4.28 8.05 45.74
N ILE A 177 3.91 7.43 46.86
CA ILE A 177 3.05 8.06 47.88
C ILE A 177 3.66 7.70 49.25
N PRO A 178 4.27 8.66 49.98
CA PRO A 178 4.63 8.48 51.39
C PRO A 178 3.41 8.47 52.31
#